data_AF-A0A2A2FDY9-F1
#
_entry.id   AF-A0A2A2FDY9-F1
#
_cell.length_a   1.000
_cell.length_b   1.000
_cell.length_c   1.000
_cell.angle_alpha   90.00
_cell.angle_beta   90.00
_cell.angle_gamma   90.00
#
_symmetry.space_group_name_H-M   'P 1'
#
loop_
_entity.id
_entity.type
_entity.pdbx_description
1 polymer ?
#
loop_
_entity_poly.entity_id
_entity_poly.type
_entity_poly.pdbx_seq_one_letter_code
_entity_poly.pdbx_strand_id
1 'polypeptide(L)'
;MSPTLPIDRRTFLRSAGTAALGVSLAGCSGLPLGSTGAAEDVALDPPENYEKRSDADLPYPIHGEELPEVSVPAPLHDREVSTREFVGDRHAMLTFVFARCSMTCPALTANLVQVQAESVAEGFADEMAFLPVTFDPEHDTAAELESYGEDRGVDREAGNWWFLRPEGDERARTVVTDAFGVAYEYIPKEDRDAENMAYVHTNLIVLANADGYVERAYTGQVPNPADVVDDVRTLRERW
;
A
#
# COMPACT_ATOMS: atom_id res chain seq x y z
N MET A 1 -17.67 36.17 19.54
CA MET A 1 -18.90 35.39 19.34
C MET A 1 -19.20 35.34 17.85
N SER A 2 -18.87 34.21 17.24
CA SER A 2 -19.44 33.65 16.01
C SER A 2 -18.70 32.32 15.78
N PRO A 3 -19.31 31.16 16.10
CA PRO A 3 -18.73 29.87 15.75
C PRO A 3 -19.11 29.51 14.32
N THR A 4 -18.09 29.26 13.50
CA THR A 4 -18.20 28.60 12.19
C THR A 4 -18.57 27.13 12.42
N LEU A 5 -19.72 26.70 11.91
CA LEU A 5 -20.14 25.30 11.90
C LEU A 5 -19.41 24.54 10.78
N PRO A 6 -18.95 23.30 11.01
CA PRO A 6 -18.33 22.48 9.98
C PRO A 6 -19.39 21.90 9.02
N ILE A 7 -19.07 21.88 7.73
CA ILE A 7 -19.93 21.33 6.68
C ILE A 7 -19.86 19.81 6.73
N ASP A 8 -20.98 19.18 7.10
CA ASP A 8 -21.20 17.72 7.04
C ASP A 8 -21.47 17.29 5.59
N ARG A 9 -20.64 16.40 5.07
CA ARG A 9 -20.66 15.92 3.67
C ARG A 9 -21.80 14.94 3.37
N ARG A 10 -22.70 14.67 4.32
CA ARG A 10 -23.80 13.69 4.17
C ARG A 10 -25.15 14.26 3.72
N THR A 11 -25.26 15.56 3.42
CA THR A 11 -26.57 16.19 3.09
C THR A 11 -26.61 16.84 1.70
N PHE A 12 -26.17 16.14 0.68
CA PHE A 12 -26.49 16.48 -0.70
C PHE A 12 -26.94 15.21 -1.42
N LEU A 13 -28.07 15.27 -2.13
CA LEU A 13 -28.80 14.16 -2.78
C LEU A 13 -29.97 13.55 -2.00
N ARG A 14 -30.98 14.37 -1.64
CA ARG A 14 -32.38 13.91 -1.62
C ARG A 14 -33.35 15.03 -2.01
N SER A 15 -33.65 15.15 -3.29
CA SER A 15 -34.91 15.76 -3.76
C SER A 15 -35.16 15.52 -5.25
N ALA A 16 -36.42 15.24 -5.59
CA ALA A 16 -37.05 14.93 -6.89
C ALA A 16 -37.02 13.43 -7.27
N GLY A 17 -38.15 12.72 -7.40
CA GLY A 17 -39.55 13.12 -7.36
C GLY A 17 -40.49 11.89 -7.28
N THR A 18 -41.71 12.13 -6.81
CA THR A 18 -42.80 11.16 -6.72
C THR A 18 -43.60 11.09 -8.03
N ALA A 19 -43.81 9.87 -8.58
CA ALA A 19 -44.98 9.55 -9.39
C ALA A 19 -45.25 8.02 -9.51
N ALA A 20 -46.40 7.62 -8.96
CA ALA A 20 -47.37 6.60 -9.38
C ALA A 20 -47.03 5.09 -9.47
N LEU A 21 -48.04 4.32 -9.06
CA LEU A 21 -48.14 2.86 -8.84
C LEU A 21 -48.21 2.03 -10.13
N GLY A 22 -47.62 0.83 -10.08
CA GLY A 22 -47.93 -0.30 -10.96
C GLY A 22 -47.39 -1.60 -10.37
N VAL A 23 -48.27 -2.51 -9.93
CA VAL A 23 -47.92 -3.85 -9.42
C VAL A 23 -47.91 -4.83 -10.59
N SER A 24 -46.86 -5.63 -10.74
CA SER A 24 -46.93 -7.00 -11.28
C SER A 24 -45.72 -7.82 -10.84
N LEU A 25 -46.02 -9.03 -10.36
CA LEU A 25 -45.18 -9.97 -9.64
C LEU A 25 -44.30 -10.80 -10.59
N ALA A 26 -43.02 -10.99 -10.25
CA ALA A 26 -42.30 -12.26 -10.36
C ALA A 26 -40.89 -12.11 -9.77
N GLY A 27 -40.44 -13.14 -9.05
CA GLY A 27 -39.40 -13.06 -8.04
C GLY A 27 -38.01 -12.69 -8.54
N CYS A 28 -37.30 -11.96 -7.70
CA CYS A 28 -35.87 -12.11 -7.53
C CYS A 28 -35.60 -12.17 -6.04
N SER A 29 -34.93 -13.24 -5.64
CA SER A 29 -34.43 -13.52 -4.30
C SER A 29 -33.77 -12.27 -3.72
N GLY A 30 -34.20 -11.88 -2.52
CA GLY A 30 -33.57 -10.80 -1.77
C GLY A 30 -32.14 -11.19 -1.42
N LEU A 31 -31.18 -10.56 -2.09
CA LEU A 31 -29.84 -10.34 -1.56
C LEU A 31 -29.82 -8.91 -0.99
N PRO A 32 -29.25 -8.69 0.20
CA PRO A 32 -29.02 -7.34 0.66
C PRO A 32 -27.95 -6.72 -0.24
N LEU A 33 -28.27 -5.56 -0.82
CA LEU A 33 -27.31 -4.69 -1.49
C LEU A 33 -26.31 -4.19 -0.44
N GLY A 34 -25.21 -4.91 -0.29
CA GLY A 34 -24.04 -4.54 0.49
C GLY A 34 -22.81 -5.02 -0.26
N SER A 35 -22.04 -4.06 -0.78
CA SER A 35 -20.72 -4.20 -1.43
C SER A 35 -20.55 -5.37 -2.41
N THR A 36 -20.92 -5.19 -3.67
CA THR A 36 -20.60 -6.13 -4.76
C THR A 36 -19.61 -5.52 -5.76
N GLY A 37 -18.66 -4.69 -5.30
CA GLY A 37 -17.59 -4.19 -6.17
C GLY A 37 -16.27 -4.92 -5.90
N ALA A 38 -15.85 -4.94 -4.62
CA ALA A 38 -14.54 -5.45 -4.23
C ALA A 38 -14.23 -6.89 -4.65
N ALA A 39 -15.23 -7.79 -4.70
CA ALA A 39 -15.00 -9.21 -4.98
C ALA A 39 -14.83 -9.55 -6.47
N GLU A 40 -15.22 -8.67 -7.39
CA GLU A 40 -15.06 -8.90 -8.83
C GLU A 40 -13.70 -8.38 -9.35
N ASP A 41 -13.10 -7.43 -8.61
CA ASP A 41 -11.90 -6.69 -9.01
C ASP A 41 -10.60 -7.20 -8.36
N VAL A 42 -10.67 -8.29 -7.57
CA VAL A 42 -9.53 -8.87 -6.83
C VAL A 42 -9.45 -10.38 -6.98
N ALA A 43 -8.22 -10.91 -7.03
CA ALA A 43 -7.93 -12.33 -7.19
C ALA A 43 -7.87 -13.08 -5.85
N LEU A 44 -7.38 -12.43 -4.81
CA LEU A 44 -7.21 -13.04 -3.49
C LEU A 44 -8.53 -13.04 -2.71
N ASP A 45 -8.70 -14.00 -1.82
CA ASP A 45 -9.82 -13.95 -0.88
C ASP A 45 -9.62 -12.81 0.14
N PRO A 46 -10.69 -12.24 0.72
CA PRO A 46 -10.54 -11.25 1.77
C PRO A 46 -9.74 -11.78 2.97
N PRO A 47 -8.93 -10.92 3.64
CA PRO A 47 -8.14 -11.35 4.78
C PRO A 47 -9.01 -11.79 5.96
N GLU A 48 -8.42 -12.54 6.89
CA GLU A 48 -9.14 -12.92 8.12
C GLU A 48 -9.68 -11.69 8.86
N ASN A 49 -10.89 -11.82 9.39
CA ASN A 49 -11.64 -10.75 10.04
C ASN A 49 -11.91 -9.51 9.15
N TYR A 50 -11.90 -9.66 7.82
CA TYR A 50 -12.15 -8.55 6.89
C TYR A 50 -13.37 -7.72 7.27
N GLU A 51 -14.54 -8.32 7.49
CA GLU A 51 -15.77 -7.58 7.86
C GLU A 51 -15.59 -6.66 9.07
N LYS A 52 -14.89 -7.14 10.11
CA LYS A 52 -14.62 -6.33 11.30
C LYS A 52 -13.61 -5.22 11.04
N ARG A 53 -12.66 -5.46 10.14
CA ARG A 53 -11.60 -4.51 9.76
C ARG A 53 -12.11 -3.45 8.80
N SER A 54 -12.94 -3.83 7.83
CA SER A 54 -13.58 -2.92 6.88
C SER A 54 -14.52 -1.93 7.59
N ASP A 55 -15.20 -2.38 8.65
CA ASP A 55 -16.07 -1.52 9.45
C ASP A 55 -15.30 -0.53 10.35
N ALA A 56 -13.99 -0.72 10.53
CA ALA A 56 -13.18 0.05 11.48
C ALA A 56 -12.65 1.40 10.95
N ASP A 57 -13.02 1.79 9.72
CA ASP A 57 -12.57 3.02 9.05
C ASP A 57 -11.03 3.17 9.10
N LEU A 58 -10.35 2.14 8.57
CA LEU A 58 -8.89 2.08 8.60
C LEU A 58 -8.27 3.15 7.69
N PRO A 59 -7.14 3.75 8.08
CA PRO A 59 -6.50 4.82 7.32
C PRO A 59 -5.72 4.33 6.09
N TYR A 60 -5.89 3.06 5.70
CA TYR A 60 -5.21 2.42 4.58
C TYR A 60 -6.09 1.36 3.92
N PRO A 61 -5.92 1.11 2.61
CA PRO A 61 -6.64 0.05 1.91
C PRO A 61 -6.24 -1.32 2.45
N ILE A 62 -7.17 -2.27 2.50
CA ILE A 62 -6.92 -3.61 3.04
C ILE A 62 -7.19 -4.72 2.05
N HIS A 63 -8.24 -4.57 1.22
CA HIS A 63 -8.68 -5.53 0.23
C HIS A 63 -9.84 -4.97 -0.62
N GLY A 64 -9.65 -4.86 -1.93
CA GLY A 64 -10.61 -4.38 -2.91
C GLY A 64 -10.67 -2.86 -3.08
N GLU A 65 -10.07 -2.09 -2.19
CA GLU A 65 -9.95 -0.64 -2.37
C GLU A 65 -8.85 -0.28 -3.39
N GLU A 66 -9.00 0.84 -4.08
CA GLU A 66 -7.97 1.35 -4.98
C GLU A 66 -6.70 1.71 -4.22
N LEU A 67 -5.55 1.37 -4.79
CA LEU A 67 -4.25 1.81 -4.31
C LEU A 67 -4.19 3.35 -4.31
N PRO A 68 -3.88 4.01 -3.18
CA PRO A 68 -3.75 5.46 -3.09
C PRO A 68 -2.76 6.00 -4.13
N GLU A 69 -3.12 7.09 -4.79
CA GLU A 69 -2.28 7.75 -5.79
C GLU A 69 -1.46 8.88 -5.15
N VAL A 70 -0.15 8.78 -5.25
CA VAL A 70 0.76 9.86 -4.85
C VAL A 70 2.03 9.84 -5.67
N SER A 71 2.41 10.98 -6.23
CA SER A 71 3.69 11.17 -6.92
C SER A 71 4.80 11.46 -5.92
N VAL A 72 5.89 10.70 -6.05
CA VAL A 72 7.08 10.78 -5.20
C VAL A 72 8.34 10.67 -6.06
N PRO A 73 9.39 11.46 -5.80
CA PRO A 73 10.68 11.29 -6.47
C PRO A 73 11.24 9.88 -6.30
N ALA A 74 11.73 9.29 -7.40
CA ALA A 74 12.49 8.05 -7.43
C ALA A 74 13.97 8.39 -7.69
N PRO A 75 14.78 8.62 -6.64
CA PRO A 75 16.11 9.22 -6.78
C PRO A 75 17.13 8.36 -7.53
N LEU A 76 16.89 7.05 -7.69
CA LEU A 76 17.75 6.17 -8.50
C LEU A 76 17.41 6.16 -9.99
N HIS A 77 16.35 6.87 -10.37
CA HIS A 77 15.84 6.97 -11.74
C HIS A 77 15.72 8.42 -12.22
N ASP A 78 16.12 9.39 -11.38
CA ASP A 78 16.09 10.82 -11.67
C ASP A 78 14.74 11.36 -12.19
N ARG A 79 13.62 10.80 -11.69
CA ARG A 79 12.26 11.22 -12.05
C ARG A 79 11.27 11.03 -10.91
N GLU A 80 10.10 11.65 -11.03
CA GLU A 80 8.96 11.31 -10.19
C GLU A 80 8.25 10.05 -10.69
N VAL A 81 7.71 9.28 -9.75
CA VAL A 81 6.92 8.07 -9.99
C VAL A 81 5.65 8.16 -9.17
N SER A 82 4.50 7.91 -9.80
CA SER A 82 3.23 7.72 -9.10
C SER A 82 3.18 6.32 -8.50
N THR A 83 2.61 6.17 -7.29
CA THR A 83 2.30 4.84 -6.74
C THR A 83 1.37 4.01 -7.63
N ARG A 84 0.62 4.65 -8.54
CA ARG A 84 -0.22 4.01 -9.57
C ARG A 84 0.40 4.02 -10.97
N GLU A 85 1.68 4.37 -11.14
CA GLU A 85 2.35 4.47 -12.45
C GLU A 85 2.20 3.20 -13.31
N PHE A 86 2.17 2.03 -12.66
CA PHE A 86 2.16 0.74 -13.34
C PHE A 86 0.77 0.13 -13.49
N VAL A 87 -0.29 0.86 -13.12
CA VAL A 87 -1.67 0.38 -13.32
C VAL A 87 -1.94 0.24 -14.82
N GLY A 88 -2.44 -0.92 -15.21
CA GLY A 88 -2.65 -1.38 -16.59
C GLY A 88 -1.50 -2.26 -17.12
N ASP A 89 -0.35 -2.28 -16.44
CA ASP A 89 0.86 -2.96 -16.94
C ASP A 89 1.45 -3.97 -15.94
N ARG A 90 1.48 -3.66 -14.64
CA ARG A 90 2.15 -4.49 -13.61
C ARG A 90 1.38 -4.52 -12.29
N HIS A 91 1.49 -5.63 -11.58
CA HIS A 91 1.17 -5.70 -10.16
C HIS A 91 2.17 -4.86 -9.36
N ALA A 92 1.73 -4.24 -8.28
CA ALA A 92 2.57 -3.36 -7.47
C ALA A 92 2.67 -3.86 -6.02
N MET A 93 3.87 -3.83 -5.45
CA MET A 93 4.10 -4.10 -4.04
C MET A 93 4.83 -2.95 -3.36
N LEU A 94 4.21 -2.38 -2.32
CA LEU A 94 4.68 -1.20 -1.61
C LEU A 94 5.01 -1.56 -0.16
N THR A 95 6.01 -0.88 0.40
CA THR A 95 6.28 -0.90 1.85
C THR A 95 6.93 0.40 2.29
N PHE A 96 7.03 0.62 3.60
CA PHE A 96 7.52 1.86 4.19
C PHE A 96 8.69 1.56 5.11
N VAL A 97 9.85 2.14 4.81
CA VAL A 97 11.13 1.83 5.48
C VAL A 97 11.97 3.08 5.72
N PHE A 98 13.09 2.94 6.42
CA PHE A 98 14.17 3.93 6.43
C PHE A 98 15.51 3.19 6.46
N ALA A 99 16.53 3.73 5.81
CA ALA A 99 17.72 2.97 5.45
C ALA A 99 18.54 2.52 6.67
N ARG A 100 18.71 3.42 7.65
CA ARG A 100 19.47 3.17 8.89
C ARG A 100 18.79 2.22 9.88
N CYS A 101 17.58 1.73 9.60
CA CYS A 101 16.87 0.77 10.43
C CYS A 101 17.51 -0.62 10.40
N SER A 102 17.81 -1.19 11.56
CA SER A 102 18.46 -2.51 11.69
C SER A 102 17.56 -3.62 12.24
N MET A 103 16.30 -3.33 12.54
CA MET A 103 15.37 -4.28 13.15
C MET A 103 14.30 -4.76 12.17
N THR A 104 13.14 -4.11 12.15
CA THR A 104 11.96 -4.59 11.43
C THR A 104 12.01 -4.29 9.94
N CYS A 105 12.54 -3.13 9.54
CA CYS A 105 12.61 -2.72 8.15
C CYS A 105 13.38 -3.71 7.24
N PRO A 106 14.53 -4.28 7.66
CA PRO A 106 15.14 -5.39 6.94
C PRO A 106 14.21 -6.56 6.64
N ALA A 107 13.36 -6.95 7.58
CA ALA A 107 12.45 -8.07 7.39
C ALA A 107 11.27 -7.70 6.46
N LEU A 108 10.80 -6.44 6.47
CA LEU A 108 9.83 -5.95 5.50
C LEU A 108 10.39 -5.94 4.08
N THR A 109 11.59 -5.37 3.89
CA THR A 109 12.26 -5.37 2.58
C THR A 109 12.56 -6.78 2.10
N ALA A 110 12.92 -7.71 2.99
CA ALA A 110 13.16 -9.10 2.64
C ALA A 110 11.91 -9.77 2.02
N ASN A 111 10.70 -9.42 2.44
CA ASN A 111 9.49 -9.93 1.79
C ASN A 111 9.42 -9.49 0.32
N LEU A 112 9.73 -8.23 0.01
CA LEU A 112 9.77 -7.71 -1.36
C LEU A 112 10.89 -8.36 -2.18
N VAL A 113 12.09 -8.49 -1.61
CA VAL A 113 13.23 -9.12 -2.29
C VAL A 113 12.94 -10.58 -2.62
N GLN A 114 12.26 -11.32 -1.74
CA GLN A 114 11.91 -12.71 -2.01
C GLN A 114 10.90 -12.83 -3.16
N VAL A 115 9.90 -11.95 -3.22
CA VAL A 115 8.98 -11.89 -4.37
C VAL A 115 9.73 -11.48 -5.64
N GLN A 116 10.67 -10.53 -5.56
CA GLN A 116 11.49 -10.14 -6.71
C GLN A 116 12.32 -11.33 -7.23
N ALA A 117 13.01 -12.04 -6.35
CA ALA A 117 13.83 -13.19 -6.71
C ALA A 117 12.98 -14.30 -7.36
N GLU A 118 11.80 -14.58 -6.81
CA GLU A 118 10.86 -15.54 -7.41
C GLU A 118 10.37 -15.07 -8.79
N SER A 119 10.02 -13.78 -8.93
CA SER A 119 9.58 -13.22 -10.21
C SER A 119 10.65 -13.33 -11.30
N VAL A 120 11.92 -13.17 -10.95
CA VAL A 120 13.05 -13.37 -11.88
C VAL A 120 13.22 -14.86 -12.19
N ALA A 121 13.14 -15.74 -11.18
CA ALA A 121 13.34 -17.17 -11.36
C ALA A 121 12.25 -17.84 -12.21
N GLU A 122 11.00 -17.43 -12.02
CA GLU A 122 9.84 -17.95 -12.76
C GLU A 122 9.54 -17.15 -14.05
N GLY A 123 10.25 -16.06 -14.30
CA GLY A 123 10.20 -15.33 -15.58
C GLY A 123 9.02 -14.37 -15.74
N PHE A 124 8.53 -13.78 -14.64
CA PHE A 124 7.46 -12.78 -14.61
C PHE A 124 7.90 -11.44 -13.96
N ALA A 125 9.21 -11.17 -13.91
CA ALA A 125 9.75 -9.97 -13.27
C ALA A 125 9.21 -8.65 -13.86
N ASP A 126 8.86 -8.65 -15.15
CA ASP A 126 8.28 -7.53 -15.88
C ASP A 126 6.79 -7.28 -15.56
N GLU A 127 6.11 -8.23 -14.92
CA GLU A 127 4.73 -8.12 -14.43
C GLU A 127 4.66 -7.53 -13.01
N MET A 128 5.81 -7.28 -12.36
CA MET A 128 5.89 -6.75 -10.99
C MET A 128 6.54 -5.36 -10.96
N ALA A 129 6.11 -4.55 -9.99
CA ALA A 129 6.76 -3.31 -9.60
C ALA A 129 6.89 -3.24 -8.06
N PHE A 130 8.09 -2.95 -7.57
CA PHE A 130 8.37 -2.80 -6.14
C PHE A 130 8.64 -1.34 -5.82
N LEU A 131 7.91 -0.80 -4.83
CA LEU A 131 7.89 0.62 -4.51
C LEU A 131 8.11 0.83 -3.00
N PRO A 132 9.30 0.51 -2.45
CA PRO A 132 9.60 0.89 -1.08
C PRO A 132 9.73 2.42 -0.95
N VAL A 133 9.00 2.99 0.01
CA VAL A 133 8.98 4.43 0.30
C VAL A 133 9.77 4.70 1.57
N THR A 134 10.73 5.64 1.52
CA THR A 134 11.39 6.10 2.75
C THR A 134 10.53 7.13 3.51
N PHE A 135 10.50 7.02 4.83
CA PHE A 135 9.95 8.05 5.72
C PHE A 135 11.02 8.87 6.46
N ASP A 136 12.30 8.71 6.11
CA ASP A 136 13.44 9.46 6.66
C ASP A 136 14.22 10.17 5.55
N PRO A 137 13.57 11.00 4.72
CA PRO A 137 14.16 11.50 3.48
C PRO A 137 15.41 12.36 3.70
N GLU A 138 15.55 13.05 4.84
CA GLU A 138 16.73 13.85 5.16
C GLU A 138 18.01 13.01 5.29
N HIS A 139 17.88 11.76 5.77
CA HIS A 139 18.99 10.82 5.87
C HIS A 139 19.13 9.99 4.60
N ASP A 140 18.02 9.45 4.10
CA ASP A 140 17.98 8.47 3.02
C ASP A 140 18.15 9.13 1.66
N THR A 141 19.39 9.56 1.38
CA THR A 141 19.80 10.06 0.06
C THR A 141 19.76 8.95 -1.00
N ALA A 142 19.91 9.32 -2.28
CA ALA A 142 20.04 8.35 -3.37
C ALA A 142 21.11 7.28 -3.07
N ALA A 143 22.29 7.69 -2.62
CA ALA A 143 23.39 6.77 -2.30
C ALA A 143 23.08 5.85 -1.11
N GLU A 144 22.41 6.37 -0.07
CA GLU A 144 22.00 5.56 1.09
C GLU A 144 20.94 4.52 0.70
N LEU A 145 19.98 4.90 -0.16
CA LEU A 145 18.95 3.97 -0.67
C LEU A 145 19.54 2.92 -1.63
N GLU A 146 20.52 3.30 -2.45
CA GLU A 146 21.26 2.36 -3.29
C GLU A 146 22.01 1.34 -2.44
N SER A 147 22.82 1.80 -1.47
CA SER A 147 23.55 0.92 -0.53
C SER A 147 22.59 0.03 0.25
N TYR A 148 21.47 0.58 0.71
CA TYR A 148 20.43 -0.19 1.39
C TYR A 148 19.87 -1.30 0.51
N GLY A 149 19.56 -1.03 -0.76
CA GLY A 149 19.08 -2.04 -1.69
C GLY A 149 20.11 -3.14 -1.93
N GLU A 150 21.37 -2.77 -2.15
CA GLU A 150 22.48 -3.71 -2.35
C GLU A 150 22.68 -4.63 -1.14
N ASP A 151 22.72 -4.08 0.07
CA ASP A 151 22.87 -4.84 1.32
C ASP A 151 21.72 -5.82 1.57
N ARG A 152 20.55 -5.58 0.95
CA ARG A 152 19.36 -6.44 1.08
C ARG A 152 19.18 -7.40 -0.07
N GLY A 153 20.04 -7.37 -1.08
CA GLY A 153 19.98 -8.26 -2.23
C GLY A 153 18.91 -7.89 -3.24
N VAL A 154 18.57 -6.59 -3.37
CA VAL A 154 17.71 -6.12 -4.46
C VAL A 154 18.40 -6.36 -5.80
N ASP A 155 17.75 -7.08 -6.69
CA ASP A 155 18.17 -7.23 -8.09
C ASP A 155 17.76 -5.99 -8.88
N ARG A 156 18.71 -5.10 -9.13
CA ARG A 156 18.46 -3.88 -9.91
C ARG A 156 18.44 -4.12 -11.41
N GLU A 157 19.06 -5.20 -11.89
CA GLU A 157 19.10 -5.52 -13.31
C GLU A 157 17.72 -5.95 -13.82
N ALA A 158 16.86 -6.47 -12.94
CA ALA A 158 15.46 -6.77 -13.23
C ALA A 158 14.61 -5.54 -13.61
N GLY A 159 15.04 -4.32 -13.29
CA GLY A 159 14.36 -3.08 -13.73
C GLY A 159 12.93 -2.89 -13.19
N ASN A 160 12.60 -3.55 -12.09
CA ASN A 160 11.26 -3.53 -11.48
C ASN A 160 11.23 -2.90 -10.08
N TRP A 161 12.33 -2.31 -9.61
CA TRP A 161 12.44 -1.79 -8.25
C TRP A 161 12.67 -0.28 -8.22
N TRP A 162 11.79 0.44 -7.51
CA TRP A 162 11.73 1.90 -7.49
C TRP A 162 11.70 2.40 -6.04
N PHE A 163 12.87 2.72 -5.49
CA PHE A 163 12.91 3.44 -4.21
C PHE A 163 12.27 4.82 -4.36
N LEU A 164 11.33 5.15 -3.49
CA LEU A 164 10.62 6.41 -3.49
C LEU A 164 11.02 7.25 -2.27
N ARG A 165 11.38 8.51 -2.50
CA ARG A 165 11.87 9.45 -1.49
C ARG A 165 11.05 10.74 -1.51
N PRO A 166 10.13 10.93 -0.55
CA PRO A 166 9.43 12.20 -0.35
C PRO A 166 10.40 13.38 -0.16
N GLU A 167 10.00 14.58 -0.60
CA GLU A 167 10.82 15.79 -0.44
C GLU A 167 10.69 16.37 0.98
N GLY A 168 11.49 15.85 1.91
CA GLY A 168 11.55 16.31 3.30
C GLY A 168 10.43 15.74 4.19
N ASP A 169 10.54 16.02 5.49
CA ASP A 169 9.71 15.37 6.53
C ASP A 169 8.21 15.65 6.40
N GLU A 170 7.82 16.87 6.00
CA GLU A 170 6.41 17.22 5.82
C GLU A 170 5.79 16.41 4.68
N ARG A 171 6.49 16.30 3.55
CA ARG A 171 6.04 15.49 2.42
C ARG A 171 6.03 14.01 2.79
N ALA A 172 7.00 13.54 3.57
CA ALA A 172 7.00 12.18 4.09
C ALA A 172 5.75 11.87 4.93
N ARG A 173 5.31 12.78 5.80
CA ARG A 173 4.05 12.60 6.56
C ARG A 173 2.83 12.51 5.65
N THR A 174 2.72 13.40 4.67
CA THR A 174 1.61 13.37 3.71
C THR A 174 1.57 12.07 2.91
N VAL A 175 2.73 11.59 2.45
CA VAL A 175 2.80 10.33 1.69
C VAL A 175 2.52 9.15 2.63
N VAL A 176 3.27 9.01 3.71
CA VAL A 176 3.32 7.77 4.50
C VAL A 176 2.16 7.68 5.48
N THR A 177 1.80 8.78 6.15
CA THR A 177 0.72 8.79 7.14
C THR A 177 -0.62 9.17 6.53
N ASP A 178 -0.70 10.26 5.76
CA ASP A 178 -2.02 10.73 5.29
C ASP A 178 -2.57 9.87 4.14
N ALA A 179 -1.73 9.42 3.21
CA ALA A 179 -2.18 8.60 2.07
C ALA A 179 -2.22 7.10 2.36
N PHE A 180 -1.32 6.60 3.23
CA PHE A 180 -1.16 5.16 3.49
C PHE A 180 -1.35 4.77 4.96
N GLY A 181 -1.73 5.70 5.84
CA GLY A 181 -2.09 5.38 7.22
C GLY A 181 -0.97 4.81 8.09
N VAL A 182 0.29 4.87 7.63
CA VAL A 182 1.44 4.38 8.39
C VAL A 182 1.82 5.44 9.40
N ALA A 183 1.51 5.16 10.67
CA ALA A 183 1.96 5.96 11.79
C ALA A 183 3.45 5.71 12.05
N TYR A 184 4.23 6.78 12.16
CA TYR A 184 5.63 6.75 12.57
C TYR A 184 5.98 7.96 13.43
N GLU A 185 6.90 7.78 14.36
CA GLU A 185 7.34 8.83 15.29
C GLU A 185 8.86 8.78 15.46
N TYR A 186 9.50 9.95 15.36
CA TYR A 186 10.94 10.10 15.56
C TYR A 186 11.27 9.99 17.05
N ILE A 187 12.23 9.14 17.39
CA ILE A 187 12.73 9.00 18.75
C ILE A 187 13.95 9.91 18.89
N PRO A 188 14.06 10.84 19.86
CA PRO A 188 15.28 11.61 20.08
C PRO A 188 16.48 10.71 20.43
N LYS A 189 17.70 11.06 20.00
CA LYS A 189 18.90 10.22 20.25
C LYS A 189 19.10 9.82 21.71
N GLU A 190 18.75 10.72 22.63
CA GLU A 190 18.85 10.51 24.08
C GLU A 190 17.87 9.45 24.62
N ASP A 191 16.80 9.17 23.89
CA ASP A 191 15.73 8.23 24.26
C ASP A 191 15.80 6.91 23.47
N ARG A 192 16.77 6.76 22.55
CA ARG A 192 16.91 5.55 21.72
C ARG A 192 17.72 4.47 22.42
N ASP A 193 17.25 3.23 22.35
CA ASP A 193 18.01 2.05 22.77
C ASP A 193 19.24 1.78 21.88
N ALA A 194 19.21 2.24 20.62
CA ALA A 194 20.31 2.13 19.67
C ALA A 194 20.27 3.24 18.61
N GLU A 195 21.43 3.67 18.10
CA GLU A 195 21.53 4.77 17.11
C GLU A 195 20.69 4.54 15.83
N ASN A 196 20.51 3.28 15.46
CA ASN A 196 19.76 2.81 14.30
C ASN A 196 18.24 2.68 14.53
N MET A 197 17.75 2.97 15.73
CA MET A 197 16.31 3.01 16.05
C MET A 197 15.77 4.44 16.00
N ALA A 198 15.80 5.03 14.81
CA ALA A 198 15.41 6.43 14.67
C ALA A 198 13.91 6.70 14.82
N TYR A 199 13.11 5.65 14.58
CA TYR A 199 11.67 5.74 14.57
C TYR A 199 11.03 4.50 15.19
N VAL A 200 9.87 4.68 15.81
CA VAL A 200 8.87 3.62 15.92
C VAL A 200 7.87 3.81 14.78
N HIS A 201 7.43 2.72 14.14
CA HIS A 201 6.45 2.80 13.06
C HIS A 201 5.57 1.57 12.98
N THR A 202 4.41 1.73 12.33
CA THR A 202 3.52 0.62 11.98
C THR A 202 4.08 -0.10 10.75
N ASN A 203 3.99 -1.43 10.75
CA ASN A 203 4.37 -2.23 9.60
C ASN A 203 3.23 -2.25 8.57
N LEU A 204 3.59 -2.03 7.30
CA LEU A 204 2.68 -2.18 6.18
C LEU A 204 3.43 -2.69 4.95
N ILE A 205 2.91 -3.75 4.36
CA ILE A 205 3.17 -4.14 2.98
C ILE A 205 1.82 -4.15 2.26
N VAL A 206 1.74 -3.51 1.10
CA VAL A 206 0.55 -3.52 0.25
C VAL A 206 0.89 -4.25 -1.04
N LEU A 207 0.08 -5.24 -1.40
CA LEU A 207 0.07 -5.89 -2.71
C LEU A 207 -1.18 -5.42 -3.46
N ALA A 208 -0.98 -4.85 -4.66
CA ALA A 208 -2.03 -4.41 -5.55
C ALA A 208 -1.91 -5.12 -6.92
N ASN A 209 -3.05 -5.47 -7.50
CA ASN A 209 -3.11 -6.07 -8.83
C ASN A 209 -2.87 -5.04 -9.94
N ALA A 210 -2.85 -5.50 -11.19
CA ALA A 210 -2.49 -4.67 -12.34
C ALA A 210 -3.56 -3.61 -12.63
N ASP A 211 -4.81 -3.80 -12.20
CA ASP A 211 -5.86 -2.77 -12.31
C ASP A 211 -5.79 -1.74 -11.18
N GLY A 212 -4.87 -1.92 -10.23
CA GLY A 212 -4.61 -0.98 -9.15
C GLY A 212 -5.56 -1.12 -7.96
N TYR A 213 -6.16 -2.30 -7.78
CA TYR A 213 -6.90 -2.66 -6.57
C TYR A 213 -6.00 -3.40 -5.60
N VAL A 214 -6.15 -3.11 -4.31
CA VAL A 214 -5.37 -3.75 -3.25
C VAL A 214 -5.89 -5.17 -3.05
N GLU A 215 -5.03 -6.13 -3.33
CA GLU A 215 -5.26 -7.56 -3.09
C GLU A 215 -5.08 -7.88 -1.61
N ARG A 216 -4.04 -7.28 -0.99
CA ARG A 216 -3.73 -7.52 0.41
C ARG A 216 -2.91 -6.42 1.06
N ALA A 217 -3.26 -6.10 2.31
CA ALA A 217 -2.41 -5.35 3.23
C ALA A 217 -1.92 -6.22 4.40
N TYR A 218 -0.61 -6.45 4.48
CA TYR A 218 0.04 -7.11 5.61
C TYR A 218 0.42 -6.06 6.66
N THR A 219 -0.12 -6.19 7.87
CA THR A 219 0.10 -5.23 8.96
C THR A 219 0.26 -5.91 10.31
N GLY A 220 0.73 -5.16 11.31
CA GLY A 220 1.04 -5.67 12.64
C GLY A 220 2.41 -6.35 12.64
N GLN A 221 2.44 -7.67 12.56
CA GLN A 221 3.69 -8.43 12.51
C GLN A 221 4.23 -8.46 11.07
N VAL A 222 5.54 -8.61 10.94
CA VAL A 222 6.16 -8.87 9.63
C VAL A 222 5.62 -10.21 9.12
N PRO A 223 5.05 -10.28 7.90
CA PRO A 223 4.54 -11.52 7.36
C PRO A 223 5.69 -12.50 7.08
N ASN A 224 5.34 -13.79 7.04
CA ASN A 224 6.25 -14.82 6.57
C ASN A 224 6.44 -14.67 5.05
N PRO A 225 7.67 -14.56 4.53
CA PRO A 225 7.92 -14.39 3.10
C PRO A 225 7.31 -15.48 2.21
N ALA A 226 7.19 -16.72 2.70
CA ALA A 226 6.56 -17.79 1.94
C ALA A 226 5.07 -17.50 1.67
N ASP A 227 4.36 -16.99 2.67
CA ASP A 227 2.93 -16.66 2.53
C ASP A 227 2.73 -15.51 1.52
N VAL A 228 3.62 -14.51 1.54
CA VAL A 228 3.57 -13.39 0.58
C VAL A 228 3.85 -13.86 -0.85
N VAL A 229 4.81 -14.77 -1.04
CA VAL A 229 5.09 -15.36 -2.35
C VAL A 229 3.90 -16.19 -2.84
N ASP A 230 3.26 -16.97 -1.98
CA ASP A 230 2.09 -17.78 -2.33
C ASP A 230 0.87 -16.91 -2.71
N ASP A 231 0.67 -15.77 -2.04
CA ASP A 231 -0.33 -14.78 -2.42
C ASP A 231 -0.01 -14.17 -3.81
N VAL A 232 1.25 -13.84 -4.11
CA VAL A 232 1.65 -13.35 -5.45
C VAL A 232 1.44 -14.42 -6.54
N ARG A 233 1.75 -15.68 -6.25
CA ARG A 233 1.45 -16.79 -7.17
C ARG A 233 -0.04 -16.93 -7.43
N THR A 234 -0.85 -16.84 -6.38
CA THR A 234 -2.31 -16.93 -6.48
C THR A 234 -2.88 -15.77 -7.30
N LEU A 235 -2.37 -14.55 -7.09
CA LEU A 235 -2.71 -13.39 -7.90
C LEU A 235 -2.43 -13.66 -9.39
N ARG A 236 -1.21 -14.08 -9.72
CA ARG A 236 -0.80 -14.37 -11.10
C ARG A 236 -1.60 -15.51 -11.76
N GLU A 237 -1.99 -16.53 -11.01
CA GLU A 237 -2.77 -17.64 -11.56
C GLU A 237 -4.21 -17.26 -11.92
N ARG A 238 -4.73 -16.20 -11.30
CA ARG A 238 -6.14 -15.77 -11.42
C ARG A 238 -6.32 -14.49 -12.23
N TRP A 239 -5.23 -13.86 -12.67
CA TRP A 239 -5.20 -12.61 -13.42
C TRP A 239 -4.74 -12.84 -14.86
#